data_AF-A0A536W2E2-F1
#
_entry.id   AF-A0A536W2E2-F1
#
_cell.length_a   1.000
_cell.length_b   1.000
_cell.length_c   1.000
_cell.angle_alpha   90.00
_cell.angle_beta   90.00
_cell.angle_gamma   90.00
#
_symmetry.space_group_name_H-M   'P 1'
#
loop_
_entity.id
_entity.type
_entity.pdbx_description
1 polymer ?
#
loop_
_entity_poly.entity_id
_entity_poly.type
_entity_poly.pdbx_seq_one_letter_code
_entity_poly.pdbx_strand_id
1 'polypeptide(L)' 'MPAALATLAALLLGAATVFSFSPFGASLLPALTLAGLFALWRTSSPGRAFALGLAFGLGLFAVGVSWVYIALNTFGDMP' A
#
# COMPACT_ATOMS: atom_id res chain seq x y z
N MET A 1 -10.06 -6.15 15.95
CA MET A 1 -10.73 -5.96 14.63
C MET A 1 -10.77 -7.29 13.90
N PRO A 2 -11.82 -7.57 13.10
CA PRO A 2 -11.84 -8.74 12.22
C PRO A 2 -10.60 -8.77 11.33
N ALA A 3 -10.04 -9.95 11.08
CA ALA A 3 -8.83 -10.09 10.28
C ALA A 3 -8.99 -9.46 8.88
N ALA A 4 -10.10 -9.70 8.19
CA ALA A 4 -10.37 -9.12 6.87
C ALA A 4 -10.33 -7.58 6.89
N LEU A 5 -10.94 -6.96 7.91
CA LEU A 5 -10.97 -5.50 8.04
C LEU A 5 -9.58 -4.91 8.24
N ALA A 6 -8.73 -5.57 9.04
CA ALA A 6 -7.34 -5.15 9.22
C ALA A 6 -6.52 -5.26 7.93
N THR A 7 -6.75 -6.31 7.12
CA THR A 7 -6.10 -6.44 5.80
C THR A 7 -6.55 -5.33 4.85
N LEU A 8 -7.85 -5.07 4.78
CA LEU A 8 -8.39 -3.99 3.96
C LEU A 8 -7.87 -2.62 4.41
N ALA A 9 -7.80 -2.37 5.71
CA ALA A 9 -7.21 -1.15 6.26
C ALA A 9 -5.74 -1.01 5.84
N ALA A 10 -4.94 -2.08 5.97
CA ALA A 10 -3.54 -2.05 5.53
C ALA A 10 -3.40 -1.74 4.03
N LEU A 11 -4.22 -2.38 3.18
CA LEU A 11 -4.27 -2.11 1.74
C LEU A 11 -4.58 -0.64 1.44
N LEU A 12 -5.60 -0.08 2.08
CA LEU A 12 -6.01 1.32 1.90
C LEU A 12 -4.96 2.31 2.41
N LEU A 13 -4.28 2.02 3.52
CA LEU A 13 -3.15 2.83 3.99
C LEU A 13 -1.99 2.84 2.98
N GLY A 14 -1.71 1.69 2.36
CA GLY A 14 -0.74 1.59 1.26
C GLY A 14 -1.13 2.49 0.08
N ALA A 15 -2.35 2.34 -0.42
CA ALA A 15 -2.88 3.13 -1.53
C ALA A 15 -2.88 4.65 -1.21
N ALA A 16 -3.29 5.03 0.00
CA ALA A 16 -3.30 6.42 0.45
C ALA A 16 -1.89 7.03 0.48
N THR A 17 -0.84 6.22 0.69
CA THR A 17 0.55 6.69 0.71
C THR A 17 0.97 7.29 -0.64
N VAL A 18 0.33 6.91 -1.75
CA VAL A 18 0.63 7.45 -3.09
C VAL A 18 0.43 8.97 -3.17
N PHE A 19 -0.56 9.51 -2.45
CA PHE A 19 -0.83 10.95 -2.41
C PHE A 19 0.28 11.78 -1.72
N SER A 20 1.28 11.11 -1.15
CA SER A 20 2.47 11.78 -0.60
C SER A 20 3.45 12.21 -1.68
N PHE A 21 3.42 11.55 -2.84
CA PHE A 21 4.35 11.78 -3.95
C PHE A 21 3.79 12.81 -4.93
N SER A 22 4.64 13.28 -5.84
CA SER A 22 4.21 14.11 -6.97
C SER A 22 3.11 13.40 -7.78
N PRO A 23 2.08 14.11 -8.26
CA PRO A 23 1.86 15.56 -8.21
C PRO A 23 1.14 16.08 -6.96
N PHE A 24 0.80 15.22 -6.00
CA PHE A 24 -0.07 15.55 -4.87
C PHE A 24 0.68 16.21 -3.69
N GLY A 25 1.85 15.68 -3.33
CA GLY A 25 2.77 16.32 -2.38
C GLY A 25 2.31 16.38 -0.92
N ALA A 26 1.38 15.52 -0.47
CA ALA A 26 0.95 15.47 0.92
C ALA A 26 2.01 14.81 1.83
N SER A 27 3.06 15.56 2.16
CA SER A 27 4.28 15.06 2.82
C SER A 27 4.09 14.41 4.19
N LEU A 28 2.98 14.66 4.88
CA LEU A 28 2.68 14.03 6.18
C LEU A 28 2.06 12.63 6.04
N LEU A 29 1.49 12.28 4.88
CA LEU A 29 0.81 11.00 4.69
C LEU A 29 1.70 9.76 4.93
N PRO A 30 2.98 9.69 4.53
CA PRO A 30 3.80 8.51 4.77
C PRO A 30 3.95 8.20 6.26
N ALA A 31 4.11 9.23 7.09
CA ALA A 31 4.21 9.06 8.53
C ALA A 31 2.88 8.54 9.12
N LEU A 32 1.75 9.08 8.67
CA LEU A 32 0.43 8.67 9.13
C LEU A 32 0.07 7.23 8.68
N THR A 33 0.36 6.87 7.44
CA THR A 33 0.04 5.56 6.89
C THR A 33 0.93 4.47 7.47
N LEU A 34 2.22 4.74 7.69
CA LEU A 34 3.13 3.85 8.42
C LEU A 34 2.73 3.71 9.90
N ALA A 35 2.33 4.80 10.56
CA ALA A 35 1.82 4.72 11.94
C ALA A 35 0.57 3.83 12.02
N GLY A 36 -0.33 3.93 11.03
CA GLY A 36 -1.49 3.04 10.90
C GLY A 36 -1.09 1.57 10.73
N LEU A 37 -0.13 1.28 9.86
CA LEU A 37 0.39 -0.08 9.66
C LEU A 37 1.01 -0.63 10.96
N PHE A 38 1.84 0.15 11.63
CA PHE A 38 2.49 -0.25 12.89
C PHE A 38 1.45 -0.48 14.00
N ALA A 39 0.39 0.33 14.05
CA ALA A 39 -0.70 0.12 14.98
C ALA A 39 -1.38 -1.24 14.77
N LEU A 40 -1.53 -1.70 13.52
CA LEU A 40 -2.09 -3.02 13.19
C LEU A 40 -1.13 -4.17 13.55
N TRP A 41 0.19 -3.93 13.51
CA TRP A 41 1.19 -4.94 13.89
C TRP A 41 1.26 -5.21 15.40
N ARG A 42 0.93 -4.24 16.26
CA ARG A 42 1.09 -4.36 17.72
C ARG A 42 0.47 -5.60 18.36
N THR A 43 -0.63 -6.11 17.79
CA THR A 43 -1.36 -7.28 18.32
C THR A 43 -1.35 -8.46 17.34
N SER A 44 -0.44 -8.45 16.36
CA SER A 44 -0.39 -9.46 15.31
C SER A 44 0.72 -10.48 15.57
N SER A 45 0.44 -11.76 15.29
CA SER A 45 1.49 -12.77 15.18
C SER A 45 2.42 -12.46 13.99
N PRO A 46 3.66 -12.99 13.94
CA PRO A 46 4.60 -12.69 12.85
C PRO A 46 4.02 -12.96 11.45
N GLY A 47 3.35 -14.10 11.25
CA GLY A 47 2.71 -14.41 9.96
C GLY A 47 1.57 -13.45 9.61
N ARG A 48 0.82 -12.96 10.61
CA ARG A 48 -0.23 -11.97 10.39
C ARG A 48 0.35 -10.60 10.06
N ALA A 49 1.44 -10.21 10.74
CA ALA A 49 2.15 -8.97 10.46
C ALA A 49 2.72 -8.95 9.03
N PHE A 50 3.28 -10.08 8.57
CA PHE A 50 3.70 -10.26 7.17
C PHE A 50 2.54 -10.02 6.21
N ALA A 51 1.38 -10.67 6.43
CA ALA A 51 0.22 -10.50 5.55
C ALA A 51 -0.30 -9.05 5.52
N LEU A 52 -0.25 -8.34 6.65
CA LEU A 52 -0.62 -6.92 6.72
C LEU A 52 0.39 -6.03 5.98
N GLY A 53 1.69 -6.28 6.14
CA GLY A 53 2.74 -5.57 5.42
C GLY A 53 2.66 -5.81 3.91
N LEU A 54 2.38 -7.04 3.50
CA LEU A 54 2.14 -7.39 2.10
C LEU A 54 0.92 -6.65 1.54
N ALA A 55 -0.20 -6.63 2.27
CA ALA A 55 -1.39 -5.88 1.85
C ALA A 55 -1.10 -4.37 1.70
N PHE A 56 -0.38 -3.78 2.65
CA PHE A 56 0.07 -2.38 2.53
C PHE A 56 0.95 -2.16 1.29
N GLY A 57 1.95 -3.03 1.08
CA GLY A 57 2.81 -2.96 -0.09
C GLY A 57 2.02 -3.07 -1.40
N LEU A 58 1.08 -4.02 -1.48
CA LEU A 58 0.20 -4.18 -2.63
C LEU A 58 -0.59 -2.90 -2.92
N GLY A 59 -1.17 -2.26 -1.90
CA GLY A 59 -1.90 -1.00 -2.08
C GLY A 59 -1.02 0.13 -2.60
N LEU A 60 0.18 0.27 -2.04
CA LEU A 60 1.15 1.29 -2.45
C LEU A 60 1.62 1.07 -3.90
N PHE A 61 2.04 -0.14 -4.24
CA PHE A 61 2.60 -0.42 -5.56
C PHE A 61 1.53 -0.54 -6.66
N ALA A 62 0.39 -1.17 -6.38
CA ALA A 62 -0.67 -1.31 -7.38
C ALA A 62 -1.23 0.04 -7.80
N VAL A 63 -1.31 1.03 -6.89
CA VAL A 63 -1.77 2.38 -7.23
C VAL A 63 -0.61 3.24 -7.75
N GLY A 64 0.51 3.28 -7.02
CA GLY A 64 1.63 4.19 -7.30
C GLY A 64 2.51 3.80 -8.48
N VAL A 65 2.47 2.53 -8.90
CA VAL A 65 3.29 1.99 -10.00
C VAL A 65 2.41 1.39 -11.10
N SER A 66 1.12 1.70 -11.10
CA SER A 66 0.16 1.28 -12.14
C SER A 66 0.59 1.71 -13.55
N TRP A 67 1.32 2.82 -13.68
CA TRP A 67 1.84 3.34 -14.95
C TRP A 67 2.79 2.36 -15.66
N VAL A 68 3.39 1.40 -14.95
CA VAL A 68 4.20 0.33 -15.58
C VAL A 68 3.39 -0.49 -16.55
N TYR A 69 2.07 -0.62 -16.36
CA TYR A 69 1.19 -1.24 -17.34
C TYR A 69 1.30 -0.56 -18.72
N ILE A 70 1.29 0.78 -18.75
CA ILE A 70 1.41 1.54 -20.00
C ILE A 70 2.75 1.25 -20.67
N ALA A 71 3.84 1.18 -19.88
CA ALA A 71 5.16 0.89 -20.41
C ALA A 71 5.23 -0.51 -21.03
N LEU A 72 4.69 -1.54 -20.35
CA LEU A 72 4.66 -2.91 -20.86
C LEU A 72 3.78 -3.04 -22.11
N ASN A 73 2.61 -2.41 -22.12
CA ASN A 73 1.69 -2.47 -23.23
C ASN A 73 2.20 -1.70 -24.46
N THR A 74 2.88 -0.57 -24.25
CA THR A 74 3.36 0.29 -25.36
C THR A 74 4.71 -0.16 -25.91
N PHE A 75 5.63 -0.58 -25.04
CA PHE A 75 7.03 -0.85 -25.41
C PHE A 75 7.46 -2.31 -25.24
N GLY A 76 6.64 -3.13 -24.56
CA GLY A 76 6.96 -4.53 -24.30
C GLY A 76 6.31 -5.52 -25.28
N ASP A 77 5.51 -5.04 -26.23
CA ASP A 77 4.68 -5.87 -27.13
C ASP A 77 3.80 -6.89 -26.37
N MET A 78 3.36 -6.53 -25.16
CA MET A 78 2.52 -7.37 -24.29
C MET A 78 1.05 -6.93 -24.31
N PRO A 79 0.09 -7.85 -24.48
CA PRO A 79 -1.34 -7.55 -24.45
C PRO A 79 -1.83 -7.11 -23.06
#